data_AF-A0A3V7I957-F1
#
_entry.id   AF-A0A3V7I957-F1
#
_cell.length_a   1.000
_cell.length_b   1.000
_cell.length_c   1.000
_cell.angle_alpha   90.00
_cell.angle_beta   90.00
_cell.angle_gamma   90.00
#
_symmetry.space_group_name_H-M   'P 1'
#
loop_
_entity.id
_entity.type
_entity.pdbx_description
1 polymer ?
#
loop_
_entity_poly.entity_id
_entity_poly.type
_entity_poly.pdbx_seq_one_letter_code
_entity_poly.pdbx_strand_id
1 'polypeptide(L)'
;MSQPCPCGSADEYSLCCGRIVSGERVAPDPSHLMRSRYCAFVMKDADYLIKSWHPTCNAAAFRDDIIAGFANTRWLGLTIFEHTWSEAENTGYVSFIARFSEQGKTGAIIERSRFIKENGQWYYIDGTRPQLGRNDPCPCGSGKKFKKCCGQ
;
A
#
# COMPACT_ATOMS: atom_id res chain seq x y z
N MET A 1 -16.26 19.23 5.42
CA MET A 1 -16.21 17.97 6.17
C MET A 1 -14.91 17.28 5.78
N SER A 2 -14.00 17.14 6.74
CA SER A 2 -12.74 16.44 6.56
C SER A 2 -12.99 14.94 6.41
N GLN A 3 -12.32 14.31 5.45
CA GLN A 3 -12.44 12.87 5.22
C GLN A 3 -11.33 12.15 5.99
N PRO A 4 -11.65 11.08 6.74
CA PRO A 4 -10.62 10.26 7.39
C PRO A 4 -9.68 9.68 6.34
N CYS A 5 -8.41 9.52 6.70
CA CYS A 5 -7.42 9.01 5.76
C CYS A 5 -7.72 7.54 5.39
N PRO A 6 -7.78 7.19 4.08
CA PRO A 6 -8.07 5.81 3.67
C PRO A 6 -7.08 4.78 4.20
N CYS A 7 -5.85 5.16 4.54
CA CYS A 7 -4.83 4.24 5.02
C CYS A 7 -5.15 3.60 6.39
N GLY A 8 -6.25 4.01 7.04
CA GLY A 8 -6.69 3.50 8.33
C GLY A 8 -6.04 4.20 9.53
N SER A 9 -5.40 5.36 9.35
CA SER A 9 -5.02 6.23 10.47
C SER A 9 -6.26 6.87 11.09
N ALA A 10 -6.16 7.28 12.35
CA ALA A 10 -7.19 8.09 13.01
C ALA A 10 -7.24 9.54 12.48
N ASP A 11 -6.20 9.97 11.77
CA ASP A 11 -6.06 11.31 11.22
C ASP A 11 -6.88 11.54 9.95
N GLU A 12 -7.17 12.81 9.68
CA GLU A 12 -7.74 13.28 8.43
C GLU A 12 -6.76 13.10 7.26
N TYR A 13 -7.28 12.86 6.05
CA TYR A 13 -6.45 12.66 4.87
C TYR A 13 -5.44 13.80 4.65
N SER A 14 -5.87 15.05 4.76
CA SER A 14 -5.04 16.25 4.59
C SER A 14 -3.92 16.40 5.64
N LEU A 15 -4.05 15.75 6.79
CA LEU A 15 -3.07 15.76 7.88
C LEU A 15 -2.18 14.51 7.89
N CYS A 16 -2.58 13.47 7.15
CA CYS A 16 -1.88 12.19 7.05
C CYS A 16 -1.26 11.99 5.66
N CYS A 17 -1.83 11.11 4.83
CA CYS A 17 -1.26 10.73 3.54
C CYS A 17 -1.35 11.84 2.50
N GLY A 18 -2.27 12.80 2.65
CA GLY A 18 -2.43 13.93 1.74
C GLY A 18 -1.18 14.80 1.66
N ARG A 19 -0.45 15.00 2.77
CA ARG A 19 0.83 15.73 2.76
C ARG A 19 1.93 15.00 1.97
N ILE A 20 1.89 13.67 1.99
CA ILE A 20 2.87 12.86 1.24
C ILE A 20 2.49 12.81 -0.24
N VAL A 21 1.20 12.58 -0.54
CA VAL A 21 0.69 12.50 -1.91
C VAL A 21 0.85 13.82 -2.66
N SER A 22 0.59 14.95 -2.00
CA SER A 22 0.81 16.29 -2.57
C SER A 22 2.28 16.69 -2.73
N GLY A 23 3.20 15.97 -2.08
CA GLY A 23 4.62 16.31 -2.05
C GLY A 23 5.01 17.37 -1.02
N GLU A 24 4.11 17.82 -0.15
CA GLU A 24 4.41 18.70 0.99
C GLU A 24 5.43 18.06 1.95
N ARG A 25 5.39 16.73 2.08
CA ARG A 25 6.27 15.97 2.97
C ARG A 25 6.74 14.67 2.31
N VAL A 26 8.03 14.34 2.44
CA VAL A 26 8.54 13.01 2.06
C VAL A 26 8.09 11.94 3.06
N ALA A 27 7.84 10.72 2.58
CA ALA A 27 7.50 9.61 3.46
C ALA A 27 8.67 9.36 4.46
N PRO A 28 8.43 9.40 5.78
CA PRO A 28 9.50 9.25 6.77
C PRO A 28 10.08 7.83 6.82
N ASP A 29 9.27 6.82 6.51
CA ASP A 29 9.62 5.41 6.57
C ASP A 29 8.84 4.64 5.47
N PRO A 30 9.21 3.38 5.14
CA PRO A 30 8.56 2.66 4.06
C PRO A 30 7.08 2.36 4.34
N SER A 31 6.66 2.28 5.60
CA SER A 31 5.25 2.04 5.95
C SER A 31 4.38 3.25 5.64
N HIS A 32 4.90 4.47 5.84
CA HIS A 32 4.23 5.70 5.40
C HIS A 32 4.16 5.82 3.89
N LEU A 33 5.20 5.38 3.17
CA LEU A 33 5.14 5.30 1.71
C LEU A 33 4.07 4.30 1.25
N MET A 34 4.01 3.11 1.86
CA MET A 34 2.99 2.12 1.54
C MET A 34 1.57 2.64 1.80
N ARG A 35 1.36 3.32 2.94
CA ARG A 35 0.07 3.95 3.29
C ARG A 35 -0.36 5.02 2.28
N SER A 36 0.55 5.91 1.91
CA SER A 36 0.26 6.96 0.94
C SER A 36 0.01 6.41 -0.46
N ARG A 37 0.75 5.37 -0.88
CA ARG A 37 0.48 4.65 -2.14
C ARG A 37 -0.91 4.01 -2.14
N TYR A 38 -1.31 3.35 -1.05
CA TYR A 38 -2.67 2.85 -0.91
C TYR A 38 -3.71 3.96 -1.05
N CYS A 39 -3.53 5.10 -0.37
CA CYS A 39 -4.41 6.24 -0.52
C CYS A 39 -4.48 6.74 -1.97
N ALA A 40 -3.36 6.79 -2.70
CA ALA A 40 -3.35 7.17 -4.10
C ALA A 40 -4.16 6.21 -4.98
N PHE A 41 -4.17 4.90 -4.70
CA PHE A 41 -5.10 3.97 -5.34
C PHE A 41 -6.57 4.29 -5.04
N VAL A 42 -6.89 4.66 -3.79
CA VAL A 42 -8.26 5.06 -3.40
C VAL A 42 -8.69 6.36 -4.10
N MET A 43 -7.77 7.32 -4.20
CA MET A 43 -8.01 8.64 -4.79
C MET A 43 -7.82 8.68 -6.32
N LYS A 44 -7.41 7.55 -6.93
CA LYS A 44 -7.14 7.41 -8.37
C LYS A 44 -6.01 8.32 -8.88
N ASP A 45 -4.99 8.53 -8.05
CA ASP A 45 -3.82 9.34 -8.35
C ASP A 45 -2.70 8.48 -8.96
N ALA A 46 -2.78 8.27 -10.29
CA ALA A 46 -1.77 7.51 -11.02
C ALA A 46 -0.40 8.19 -11.02
N ASP A 47 -0.36 9.51 -11.02
CA ASP A 47 0.89 10.26 -11.14
C ASP A 47 1.73 10.10 -9.87
N TYR A 48 1.11 10.13 -8.68
CA TYR A 48 1.79 9.80 -7.44
C TYR A 48 2.27 8.33 -7.40
N LEU A 49 1.44 7.39 -7.87
CA LEU A 49 1.82 5.97 -7.88
C LEU A 49 3.04 5.70 -8.75
N ILE A 50 3.12 6.36 -9.91
CA ILE A 50 4.26 6.29 -10.84
C ILE A 50 5.50 6.96 -10.22
N LYS A 51 5.34 8.17 -9.67
CA LYS A 51 6.44 8.94 -9.06
C LYS A 51 7.06 8.23 -7.84
N SER A 52 6.27 7.43 -7.13
CA SER A 52 6.72 6.71 -5.93
C SER A 52 7.25 5.30 -6.20
N TRP A 53 7.32 4.88 -7.48
CA TRP A 53 8.16 3.76 -7.89
C TRP A 53 9.59 4.23 -8.11
N HIS A 54 10.54 3.32 -7.89
CA HIS A 54 11.91 3.61 -8.23
C HIS A 54 12.06 3.80 -9.75
N PRO A 55 12.91 4.73 -10.22
CA PRO A 55 13.05 5.01 -11.65
C PRO A 55 13.40 3.78 -12.50
N THR A 56 14.14 2.82 -11.95
CA THR A 56 14.51 1.58 -12.66
C THR A 56 13.32 0.67 -12.95
N CYS A 57 12.18 0.84 -12.26
CA CYS A 57 10.98 0.04 -12.49
C CYS A 57 10.18 0.51 -13.71
N ASN A 58 10.54 1.65 -14.31
CA ASN A 58 9.89 2.23 -15.49
C ASN A 58 8.35 2.30 -15.38
N ALA A 59 7.87 2.75 -14.22
CA ALA A 59 6.45 2.75 -13.85
C ALA A 59 5.52 3.44 -14.86
N ALA A 60 6.05 4.45 -15.55
CA ALA A 60 5.32 5.22 -16.55
C ALA A 60 4.78 4.34 -17.70
N ALA A 61 5.47 3.24 -18.02
CA ALA A 61 5.03 2.30 -19.05
C ALA A 61 3.70 1.58 -18.68
N PHE A 62 3.33 1.53 -17.39
CA PHE A 62 2.12 0.87 -16.90
C PHE A 62 1.00 1.87 -16.56
N ARG A 63 1.12 3.14 -16.98
CA ARG A 63 0.15 4.19 -16.62
C ARG A 63 -1.28 3.83 -17.01
N ASP A 64 -1.47 3.34 -18.23
CA ASP A 64 -2.80 3.01 -18.75
C ASP A 64 -3.41 1.83 -17.99
N ASP A 65 -2.60 0.82 -17.64
CA ASP A 65 -3.03 -0.32 -16.82
C ASP A 65 -3.44 0.12 -15.40
N ILE A 66 -2.65 1.01 -14.78
CA ILE A 66 -2.97 1.59 -13.46
C ILE A 66 -4.31 2.32 -13.51
N ILE A 67 -4.51 3.17 -14.52
CA ILE A 67 -5.75 3.94 -14.70
C ILE A 67 -6.94 3.03 -14.95
N ALA A 68 -6.78 2.02 -15.81
CA ALA A 68 -7.82 1.04 -16.09
C ALA A 68 -8.27 0.28 -14.82
N GLY A 69 -7.31 -0.04 -13.94
CA GLY A 69 -7.59 -0.69 -12.64
C GLY A 69 -8.51 0.14 -11.73
N PHE A 70 -8.47 1.47 -11.80
CA PHE A 70 -9.31 2.33 -10.95
C PHE A 70 -10.81 2.29 -11.25
N ALA A 71 -11.21 1.83 -12.43
CA ALA A 71 -12.62 1.83 -12.83
C ALA A 71 -13.43 0.75 -12.10
N ASN A 72 -12.80 -0.40 -11.81
CA ASN A 72 -13.49 -1.60 -11.37
C ASN A 72 -13.23 -1.96 -9.90
N THR A 73 -12.20 -1.37 -9.29
CA THR A 73 -11.79 -1.70 -7.93
C THR A 73 -12.25 -0.65 -6.91
N ARG A 74 -13.02 -1.08 -5.92
CA ARG A 74 -13.30 -0.32 -4.70
C ARG A 74 -12.44 -0.82 -3.55
N TRP A 75 -11.56 0.03 -3.03
CA TRP A 75 -10.75 -0.30 -1.86
C TRP A 75 -11.57 -0.21 -0.57
N LEU A 76 -11.41 -1.21 0.30
CA LEU A 76 -12.20 -1.38 1.53
C LEU A 76 -11.39 -1.14 2.81
N GLY A 77 -10.07 -1.29 2.75
CA GLY A 77 -9.18 -0.94 3.84
C GLY A 77 -7.77 -1.50 3.65
N LEU A 78 -6.83 -0.95 4.42
CA LEU A 78 -5.43 -1.36 4.49
C LEU A 78 -5.11 -1.85 5.91
N THR A 79 -4.39 -2.97 6.01
CA THR A 79 -3.80 -3.46 7.25
C THR A 79 -2.32 -3.73 7.03
N ILE A 80 -1.45 -2.97 7.66
CA ILE A 80 -0.02 -3.29 7.73
C ILE A 80 0.19 -4.14 8.98
N PHE A 81 0.72 -5.35 8.82
CA PHE A 81 0.96 -6.28 9.92
C PHE A 81 2.43 -6.52 10.23
N GLU A 82 3.33 -6.10 9.33
CA GLU A 82 4.77 -6.14 9.55
C GLU A 82 5.42 -5.01 8.76
N HIS A 83 6.43 -4.36 9.36
CA HIS A 83 7.29 -3.41 8.69
C HIS A 83 8.67 -3.42 9.33
N THR A 84 9.72 -3.33 8.51
CA THR A 84 11.11 -3.27 8.97
C THR A 84 11.94 -2.46 7.98
N TRP A 85 12.99 -1.80 8.43
CA TRP A 85 13.93 -1.13 7.55
C TRP A 85 15.32 -1.01 8.18
N SER A 86 16.33 -0.87 7.31
CA SER A 86 17.72 -0.64 7.67
C SER A 86 18.15 0.70 7.09
N GLU A 87 18.59 1.62 7.96
CA GLU A 87 19.22 2.88 7.53
C GLU A 87 20.58 2.63 6.86
N ALA A 88 21.31 1.58 7.27
CA ALA A 88 22.61 1.26 6.69
C ALA A 88 22.49 0.72 5.25
N GLU A 89 21.49 -0.13 5.00
CA GLU A 89 21.24 -0.73 3.69
C GLU A 89 20.28 0.09 2.83
N ASN A 90 19.73 1.17 3.38
CA ASN A 90 18.70 1.99 2.74
C ASN A 90 17.56 1.15 2.14
N THR A 91 17.18 0.06 2.82
CA THR A 91 16.21 -0.91 2.32
C THR A 91 15.16 -1.16 3.39
N GLY A 92 13.91 -1.31 2.97
CA GLY A 92 12.77 -1.51 3.85
C GLY A 92 11.75 -2.48 3.27
N TYR A 93 10.96 -3.07 4.15
CA TYR A 93 9.92 -4.03 3.77
C TYR A 93 8.64 -3.75 4.54
N VAL A 94 7.51 -3.92 3.87
CA VAL A 94 6.18 -3.76 4.48
C VAL A 94 5.29 -4.91 4.04
N SER A 95 4.81 -5.70 5.00
CA SER A 95 3.82 -6.74 4.77
C SER A 95 2.43 -6.23 5.12
N PHE A 96 1.50 -6.30 4.18
CA PHE A 96 0.16 -5.72 4.32
C PHE A 96 -0.94 -6.58 3.68
N ILE A 97 -2.17 -6.24 4.04
CA ILE A 97 -3.40 -6.73 3.45
C ILE A 97 -4.20 -5.51 2.95
N ALA A 98 -4.43 -5.42 1.66
CA ALA A 98 -5.32 -4.43 1.07
C ALA A 98 -6.60 -5.12 0.60
N ARG A 99 -7.72 -4.85 1.27
CA ARG A 99 -9.03 -5.42 0.91
C ARG A 99 -9.69 -4.57 -0.16
N PHE A 100 -10.35 -5.22 -1.10
CA PHE A 100 -11.06 -4.56 -2.19
C PHE A 100 -12.37 -5.29 -2.51
N SER A 101 -13.24 -4.61 -3.25
CA SER A 101 -14.38 -5.21 -3.94
C SER A 101 -14.30 -4.86 -5.42
N GLU A 102 -14.50 -5.87 -6.26
CA GLU A 102 -14.55 -5.74 -7.70
C GLU A 102 -15.77 -6.51 -8.22
N GLN A 103 -16.64 -5.83 -8.98
CA GLN A 103 -17.89 -6.40 -9.51
C GLN A 103 -18.73 -7.16 -8.45
N GLY A 104 -18.80 -6.61 -7.23
CA GLY A 104 -19.56 -7.20 -6.11
C GLY A 104 -18.88 -8.38 -5.41
N LYS A 105 -17.69 -8.81 -5.86
CA LYS A 105 -16.88 -9.83 -5.18
C LYS A 105 -15.83 -9.15 -4.32
N THR A 106 -15.66 -9.60 -3.08
CA THR A 106 -14.61 -9.10 -2.20
C THR A 106 -13.33 -9.92 -2.36
N GLY A 107 -12.19 -9.25 -2.38
CA GLY A 107 -10.87 -9.85 -2.43
C GLY A 107 -9.90 -9.17 -1.47
N ALA A 108 -8.70 -9.73 -1.37
CA ALA A 108 -7.60 -9.15 -0.61
C ALA A 108 -6.29 -9.36 -1.35
N ILE A 109 -5.50 -8.30 -1.46
CA ILE A 109 -4.09 -8.36 -1.81
C ILE A 109 -3.31 -8.60 -0.54
N ILE A 110 -2.43 -9.59 -0.54
CA ILE A 110 -1.53 -9.89 0.56
C ILE A 110 -0.12 -9.89 0.00
N GLU A 111 0.66 -8.92 0.43
CA GLU A 111 1.95 -8.63 -0.18
C GLU A 111 2.95 -8.20 0.89
N ARG A 112 4.20 -8.57 0.66
CA ARG A 112 5.39 -8.03 1.30
C ARG A 112 6.15 -7.22 0.25
N SER A 113 5.96 -5.92 0.26
CA SER A 113 6.63 -4.99 -0.64
C SER A 113 8.03 -4.67 -0.15
N ARG A 114 8.95 -4.48 -1.09
CA ARG A 114 10.29 -3.98 -0.87
C ARG A 114 10.36 -2.52 -1.31
N PHE A 115 11.05 -1.74 -0.48
CA PHE A 115 11.31 -0.33 -0.69
C PHE A 115 12.80 -0.05 -0.56
N ILE A 116 13.28 0.94 -1.29
CA ILE A 116 14.63 1.48 -1.12
C ILE A 116 14.57 2.97 -0.85
N LYS A 117 15.55 3.48 -0.11
CA LYS A 117 15.72 4.89 0.22
C LYS A 117 16.86 5.43 -0.63
N GLU A 118 16.59 6.42 -1.47
CA GLU A 118 17.60 7.10 -2.26
C GLU A 118 17.42 8.60 -2.11
N ASN A 119 18.52 9.32 -1.83
CA ASN A 119 18.50 10.77 -1.62
C ASN A 119 17.47 11.22 -0.56
N GLY A 120 17.30 10.43 0.50
CA GLY A 120 16.37 10.73 1.59
C GLY A 120 14.89 10.41 1.29
N GLN A 121 14.58 9.87 0.12
CA GLN A 121 13.23 9.52 -0.30
C GLN A 121 13.07 8.00 -0.49
N TRP A 122 11.97 7.46 0.01
CA TRP A 122 11.61 6.06 -0.20
C TRP A 122 10.94 5.86 -1.57
N TYR A 123 11.22 4.71 -2.18
CA TYR A 123 10.64 4.25 -3.45
C TYR A 123 10.21 2.80 -3.34
N TYR A 124 9.06 2.47 -3.93
CA TYR A 124 8.63 1.09 -4.13
C TYR A 124 9.45 0.45 -5.26
N ILE A 125 9.87 -0.81 -5.07
CA ILE A 125 10.55 -1.58 -6.10
C ILE A 125 9.66 -2.70 -6.62
N ASP A 126 9.35 -3.66 -5.74
CA ASP A 126 8.60 -4.86 -6.04
C ASP A 126 7.87 -5.38 -4.80
N GLY A 127 7.08 -6.43 -4.99
CA GLY A 127 6.37 -7.11 -3.93
C GLY A 127 6.30 -8.61 -4.17
N THR A 128 6.32 -9.36 -3.08
CA THR A 128 6.18 -10.81 -3.10
C THR A 128 5.03 -11.23 -2.19
N ARG A 129 4.47 -12.42 -2.42
CA ARG A 129 3.46 -12.97 -1.50
C ARG A 129 4.14 -13.51 -0.25
N PRO A 130 3.83 -13.01 0.96
CA PRO A 130 4.43 -13.53 2.18
C PRO A 130 3.94 -14.94 2.47
N GLN A 131 4.79 -15.76 3.09
CA GLN A 131 4.43 -17.11 3.51
C GLN A 131 3.62 -17.05 4.81
N LEU A 132 2.30 -17.13 4.70
CA LEU A 132 1.38 -17.23 5.82
C LEU A 132 0.89 -18.67 5.98
N GLY A 133 1.00 -19.22 7.20
CA GLY A 133 0.51 -20.56 7.49
C GLY A 133 -1.00 -20.64 7.30
N ARG A 134 -1.46 -21.69 6.63
CA ARG A 134 -2.88 -21.90 6.29
C ARG A 134 -3.81 -21.81 7.50
N ASN A 135 -3.34 -22.20 8.68
CA ASN A 135 -4.11 -22.22 9.92
C ASN A 135 -3.80 -21.06 10.87
N ASP A 136 -2.85 -20.17 10.52
CA ASP A 136 -2.46 -19.05 11.35
C ASP A 136 -3.62 -18.05 11.49
N PRO A 137 -3.65 -17.26 12.58
CA PRO A 137 -4.57 -16.13 12.67
C PRO A 137 -4.41 -15.21 11.45
N CYS A 138 -5.52 -14.83 10.82
CA CYS A 138 -5.47 -13.96 9.66
C CYS A 138 -4.92 -12.57 10.07
N PRO A 139 -3.88 -12.04 9.38
CA PRO A 139 -3.25 -10.77 9.77
C PRO A 139 -4.15 -9.54 9.63
N CYS A 140 -5.34 -9.72 9.07
CA CYS A 140 -6.30 -8.65 8.82
C CYS A 140 -7.13 -8.30 10.08
N GLY A 141 -6.84 -8.93 11.22
CA GLY A 141 -7.49 -8.68 12.51
C GLY A 141 -8.88 -9.30 12.66
N SER A 142 -9.34 -10.15 11.73
CA SER A 142 -10.70 -10.70 11.77
C SER A 142 -10.92 -11.81 12.83
N GLY A 143 -9.87 -12.23 13.54
CA GLY A 143 -9.90 -13.37 14.46
C GLY A 143 -10.10 -14.76 13.81
N LYS A 144 -10.20 -14.84 12.48
CA LYS A 144 -10.39 -16.10 11.74
C LYS A 144 -9.04 -16.69 11.33
N LYS A 145 -9.00 -18.00 11.08
CA LYS A 145 -7.84 -18.65 10.43
C LYS A 145 -7.67 -18.09 9.01
N PHE A 146 -6.43 -17.96 8.55
CA PHE A 146 -6.07 -17.40 7.26
C PHE A 146 -6.86 -18.00 6.08
N LYS A 147 -6.92 -19.34 5.99
CA LYS A 147 -7.69 -20.08 4.96
C LYS A 147 -9.21 -19.85 4.95
N LYS A 148 -9.76 -19.25 6.03
CA LYS A 148 -11.19 -18.94 6.19
C LYS A 148 -11.43 -17.43 6.13
N CYS A 149 -10.44 -16.65 5.68
CA CYS A 149 -10.50 -15.20 5.57
C CYS A 149 -9.73 -14.74 4.32
N CYS A 150 -8.62 -14.01 4.45
CA CYS A 150 -7.91 -13.44 3.31
C CYS A 150 -7.15 -14.47 2.44
N GLY A 151 -7.02 -15.72 2.89
CA GLY A 151 -6.42 -16.81 2.12
C GLY A 151 -7.42 -17.63 1.28
N GLN A 152 -8.65 -17.13 1.11
CA GLN A 152 -9.66 -17.75 0.25
C GLN A 152 -9.45 -17.41 -1.23
#